data_AF-A0A015TTV4-F1
#
_entry.id   AF-A0A015TTV4-F1
#
_cell.length_a   1.000
_cell.length_b   1.000
_cell.length_c   1.000
_cell.angle_alpha   90.00
_cell.angle_beta   90.00
_cell.angle_gamma   90.00
#
_symmetry.space_group_name_H-M   'P 1'
#
loop_
_entity.id
_entity.type
_entity.pdbx_description
1 polymer ?
#
loop_
_entity_poly.entity_id
_entity_poly.type
_entity_poly.pdbx_seq_one_letter_code
_entity_poly.pdbx_strand_id
1 'polypeptide(L)'
;SRLNSILKKVGVQIFEFHDFEENPKIEDLDRGLLQLRVYHPDLILAIGGGSVLDMAKLLRFFYSYSGNKIGRVFEKIENLLPLIVIPTTAGTGSEATSFAVLYKNKVKYSVSHEDILPEIAFIDPYFTYNISRYLTACTGFDALAQAIEAYWNLNATNESDVFAVKAIKLLWPNLPLAVNNPTKEVRNSMSEGAYWAGCAINITKTTAPHAFSYPFTTYYGYPHGHAVALTFPFFMEYNVGSILLKHGTIFDKMIR
;
A
#
# COMPACT_ATOMS: atom_id res chain seq x y z
N SER A 1 -7.89 16.34 -17.42
CA SER A 1 -6.67 15.60 -17.04
C SER A 1 -6.25 14.67 -18.18
N ARG A 2 -4.99 14.20 -18.20
CA ARG A 2 -4.49 13.18 -19.15
C ARG A 2 -5.37 11.93 -19.15
N LEU A 3 -5.79 11.49 -17.96
CA LEU A 3 -6.68 10.35 -17.77
C LEU A 3 -8.05 10.55 -18.43
N ASN A 4 -8.73 11.67 -18.21
CA ASN A 4 -10.06 11.91 -18.82
C ASN A 4 -9.99 11.91 -20.34
N SER A 5 -8.85 12.34 -20.93
CA SER A 5 -8.64 12.24 -22.38
C SER A 5 -8.47 10.79 -22.84
N ILE A 6 -7.84 9.92 -22.04
CA ILE A 6 -7.70 8.50 -22.35
C ILE A 6 -9.06 7.83 -22.25
N LEU A 7 -9.78 8.00 -21.14
CA LEU A 7 -11.08 7.37 -20.92
C LEU A 7 -12.10 7.79 -21.98
N LYS A 8 -12.11 9.07 -22.41
CA LYS A 8 -12.94 9.52 -23.54
C LYS A 8 -12.60 8.84 -24.86
N LYS A 9 -11.32 8.56 -25.13
CA LYS A 9 -10.89 7.88 -26.37
C LYS A 9 -11.29 6.40 -26.38
N VAL A 10 -11.34 5.75 -25.22
CA VAL A 10 -11.75 4.34 -25.10
C VAL A 10 -13.28 4.21 -25.22
N GLY A 11 -14.04 5.30 -25.06
CA GLY A 11 -15.49 5.30 -25.23
C GLY A 11 -16.25 4.64 -24.07
N VAL A 12 -15.68 4.66 -22.86
CA VAL A 12 -16.28 4.07 -21.67
C VAL A 12 -17.23 5.04 -20.98
N GLN A 13 -18.29 4.51 -20.37
CA GLN A 13 -19.07 5.25 -19.38
C GLN A 13 -18.33 5.22 -18.03
N ILE A 14 -18.35 6.35 -17.32
CA ILE A 14 -17.62 6.51 -16.06
C ILE A 14 -18.63 6.84 -14.96
N PHE A 15 -18.54 6.08 -13.88
CA PHE A 15 -19.17 6.40 -12.61
C PHE A 15 -18.06 6.62 -11.57
N GLU A 16 -18.06 7.77 -10.91
CA GLU A 16 -17.03 8.14 -9.94
C GLU A 16 -17.51 7.88 -8.51
N PHE A 17 -16.69 7.20 -7.71
CA PHE A 17 -16.86 7.07 -6.27
C PHE A 17 -15.62 7.64 -5.56
N HIS A 18 -15.79 8.76 -4.88
CA HIS A 18 -14.70 9.49 -4.22
C HIS A 18 -15.07 10.00 -2.82
N ASP A 19 -16.31 9.80 -2.38
CA ASP A 19 -16.80 10.28 -1.09
C ASP A 19 -16.57 9.24 0.01
N PHE A 20 -15.28 9.03 0.36
CA PHE A 20 -14.86 8.15 1.45
C PHE A 20 -13.65 8.71 2.19
N GLU A 21 -13.44 8.23 3.40
CA GLU A 21 -12.43 8.74 4.32
C GLU A 21 -11.03 8.18 4.00
N GLU A 22 -9.98 8.89 4.44
CA GLU A 22 -8.58 8.45 4.27
C GLU A 22 -8.32 7.09 4.93
N ASN A 23 -9.08 6.73 5.95
CA ASN A 23 -9.09 5.39 6.53
C ASN A 23 -10.40 4.71 6.11
N PRO A 24 -10.39 3.72 5.18
CA PRO A 24 -11.60 3.09 4.68
C PRO A 24 -12.48 2.58 5.83
N LYS A 25 -13.66 3.19 6.03
CA LYS A 25 -14.60 2.78 7.06
C LYS A 25 -15.57 1.74 6.52
N ILE A 26 -16.10 0.88 7.39
CA ILE A 26 -17.12 -0.10 7.00
C ILE A 26 -18.37 0.57 6.41
N GLU A 27 -18.73 1.75 6.91
CA GLU A 27 -19.84 2.54 6.40
C GLU A 27 -19.58 3.07 4.98
N ASP A 28 -18.35 3.47 4.68
CA ASP A 28 -17.96 3.93 3.33
C ASP A 28 -17.97 2.77 2.33
N LEU A 29 -17.48 1.60 2.77
CA LEU A 29 -17.54 0.37 1.99
C LEU A 29 -18.98 -0.04 1.68
N ASP A 30 -19.88 0.01 2.67
CA ASP A 30 -21.29 -0.31 2.47
C ASP A 30 -21.96 0.64 1.47
N ARG A 31 -21.65 1.95 1.53
CA ARG A 31 -22.15 2.93 0.54
C ARG A 31 -21.64 2.62 -0.87
N GLY A 32 -20.36 2.32 -1.04
CA GLY A 32 -19.80 1.98 -2.34
C GLY A 32 -20.36 0.66 -2.90
N LEU A 33 -20.60 -0.35 -2.06
CA LEU A 33 -21.22 -1.62 -2.48
C LEU A 33 -22.65 -1.41 -3.01
N LEU A 34 -23.42 -0.51 -2.40
CA LEU A 34 -24.74 -0.14 -2.92
C LEU A 34 -24.62 0.48 -4.31
N GLN A 35 -23.64 1.35 -4.54
CA GLN A 35 -23.43 1.96 -5.86
C GLN A 35 -23.00 0.95 -6.92
N LEU A 36 -22.11 0.00 -6.58
CA LEU A 36 -21.73 -1.07 -7.49
C LEU A 36 -22.93 -1.92 -7.93
N ARG A 37 -23.86 -2.21 -7.00
CA ARG A 37 -25.09 -2.96 -7.29
C ARG A 37 -26.12 -2.18 -8.09
N VAL A 38 -26.05 -0.85 -8.13
CA VAL A 38 -26.95 -0.02 -8.95
C VAL A 38 -26.37 0.18 -10.34
N TYR A 39 -25.06 0.43 -10.43
CA TYR A 39 -24.42 0.77 -11.69
C TYR A 39 -24.00 -0.46 -12.51
N HIS A 40 -23.75 -1.60 -11.87
CA HIS A 40 -23.29 -2.84 -12.50
C HIS A 40 -22.08 -2.64 -13.44
N PRO A 41 -20.94 -2.12 -12.94
CA PRO A 41 -19.77 -1.88 -13.79
C PRO A 41 -19.14 -3.19 -14.26
N ASP A 42 -18.54 -3.16 -15.44
CA ASP A 42 -17.74 -4.27 -15.97
C ASP A 42 -16.30 -4.29 -15.43
N LEU A 43 -15.85 -3.20 -14.81
CA LEU A 43 -14.47 -3.01 -14.35
C LEU A 43 -14.40 -1.93 -13.25
N ILE A 44 -13.49 -2.11 -12.29
CA ILE A 44 -13.12 -1.11 -11.30
C ILE A 44 -11.74 -0.54 -11.64
N LEU A 45 -11.65 0.79 -11.74
CA LEU A 45 -10.40 1.52 -11.93
C LEU A 45 -10.13 2.37 -10.68
N ALA A 46 -9.07 2.06 -9.95
CA ALA A 46 -8.67 2.77 -8.74
C ALA A 46 -7.45 3.65 -9.00
N ILE A 47 -7.54 4.95 -8.66
CA ILE A 47 -6.47 5.91 -8.89
C ILE A 47 -6.31 6.76 -7.63
N GLY A 48 -5.23 6.54 -6.90
CA GLY A 48 -4.98 7.27 -5.67
C GLY A 48 -3.88 6.66 -4.82
N GLY A 49 -3.80 7.10 -3.56
CA GLY A 49 -2.93 6.50 -2.55
C GLY A 49 -3.50 5.19 -2.00
N GLY A 50 -2.85 4.65 -0.97
CA GLY A 50 -3.22 3.36 -0.37
C GLY A 50 -4.68 3.28 0.07
N SER A 51 -5.26 4.34 0.61
CA SER A 51 -6.67 4.40 1.01
C SER A 51 -7.64 4.13 -0.15
N VAL A 52 -7.35 4.70 -1.32
CA VAL A 52 -8.16 4.51 -2.54
C VAL A 52 -8.03 3.08 -3.05
N LEU A 53 -6.81 2.54 -3.04
CA LEU A 53 -6.56 1.18 -3.51
C LEU A 53 -7.19 0.15 -2.58
N ASP A 54 -7.06 0.34 -1.27
CA ASP A 54 -7.69 -0.53 -0.26
C ASP A 54 -9.21 -0.47 -0.37
N MET A 55 -9.80 0.72 -0.54
CA MET A 55 -11.24 0.85 -0.76
C MET A 55 -11.70 0.09 -2.02
N ALA A 56 -11.00 0.26 -3.14
CA ALA A 56 -11.35 -0.43 -4.39
C ALA A 56 -11.23 -1.95 -4.28
N LYS A 57 -10.19 -2.45 -3.62
CA LYS A 57 -10.02 -3.88 -3.32
C LYS A 57 -11.16 -4.41 -2.45
N LEU A 58 -11.52 -3.70 -1.39
CA LEU A 58 -12.62 -4.08 -0.50
C LEU A 58 -13.95 -4.08 -1.23
N LEU A 59 -14.22 -3.07 -2.05
CA LEU A 59 -15.42 -2.98 -2.88
C LEU A 59 -15.52 -4.16 -3.84
N ARG A 60 -14.45 -4.43 -4.60
CA ARG A 60 -14.39 -5.60 -5.49
C ARG A 60 -14.62 -6.90 -4.74
N PHE A 61 -13.93 -7.09 -3.61
CA PHE A 61 -13.99 -8.32 -2.85
C PHE A 61 -15.39 -8.55 -2.25
N PHE A 62 -15.96 -7.57 -1.55
CA PHE A 62 -17.29 -7.71 -0.94
C PHE A 62 -18.47 -7.53 -1.90
N TYR A 63 -18.19 -7.15 -3.15
CA TYR A 63 -19.15 -7.34 -4.24
C TYR A 63 -19.31 -8.83 -4.56
N SER A 64 -18.20 -9.59 -4.50
CA SER A 64 -18.14 -11.00 -4.91
C SER A 64 -18.17 -12.02 -3.77
N TYR A 65 -17.96 -11.58 -2.53
CA TYR A 65 -17.90 -12.42 -1.35
C TYR A 65 -18.92 -11.99 -0.29
N SER A 66 -19.56 -12.98 0.32
CA SER A 66 -20.36 -12.82 1.53
C SER A 66 -19.52 -13.13 2.78
N GLY A 67 -20.04 -12.73 3.95
CA GLY A 67 -19.40 -12.98 5.24
C GLY A 67 -19.27 -11.73 6.10
N ASN A 68 -18.76 -11.91 7.31
CA ASN A 68 -18.52 -10.79 8.22
C ASN A 68 -17.29 -9.99 7.76
N LYS A 69 -17.47 -8.70 7.44
CA LYS A 69 -16.41 -7.81 6.94
C LYS A 69 -15.23 -7.63 7.90
N ILE A 70 -15.45 -7.85 9.19
CA ILE A 70 -14.39 -7.84 10.23
C ILE A 70 -13.96 -9.27 10.65
N GLY A 71 -14.49 -10.29 9.98
CA GLY A 71 -14.16 -11.69 10.18
C GLY A 71 -13.01 -12.17 9.29
N ARG A 72 -12.86 -13.49 9.22
CA ARG A 72 -11.82 -14.17 8.41
C ARG A 72 -12.37 -15.26 7.49
N VAL A 73 -13.68 -15.50 7.55
CA VAL A 73 -14.35 -16.54 6.77
C VAL A 73 -15.25 -15.83 5.78
N PHE A 74 -15.00 -16.08 4.51
CA PHE A 74 -15.70 -15.49 3.38
C PHE A 74 -16.16 -16.59 2.44
N GLU A 75 -17.31 -16.40 1.82
CA GLU A 75 -17.86 -17.33 0.83
C GLU A 75 -18.06 -16.60 -0.48
N LYS A 76 -17.50 -17.14 -1.57
CA LYS A 76 -17.62 -16.56 -2.91
C LYS A 76 -19.03 -16.78 -3.42
N ILE A 77 -19.73 -15.69 -3.73
CA ILE A 77 -21.12 -15.70 -4.20
C ILE A 77 -21.26 -15.18 -5.64
N GLU A 78 -20.27 -14.43 -6.14
CA GLU A 78 -20.24 -13.92 -7.51
C GLU A 78 -18.81 -13.96 -8.07
N ASN A 79 -18.68 -13.76 -9.39
CA ASN A 79 -17.38 -13.55 -10.02
C ASN A 79 -16.78 -12.19 -9.62
N LEU A 80 -15.45 -12.12 -9.60
CA LEU A 80 -14.74 -10.85 -9.38
C LEU A 80 -14.88 -9.95 -10.61
N LEU A 81 -15.14 -8.68 -10.36
CA LEU A 81 -14.94 -7.64 -11.38
C LEU A 81 -13.44 -7.44 -11.61
N PRO A 82 -12.95 -7.25 -12.83
CA PRO A 82 -11.56 -6.83 -13.06
C PRO A 82 -11.22 -5.56 -12.27
N LEU A 83 -10.07 -5.53 -11.59
CA LEU A 83 -9.53 -4.37 -10.90
C LEU A 83 -8.20 -3.93 -11.50
N ILE A 84 -8.18 -2.68 -11.97
CA ILE A 84 -6.98 -1.97 -12.38
C ILE A 84 -6.66 -0.92 -11.33
N VAL A 85 -5.42 -0.89 -10.86
CA VAL A 85 -4.94 0.10 -9.89
C VAL A 85 -3.83 0.98 -10.45
N ILE A 86 -3.87 2.27 -10.13
CA ILE A 86 -2.86 3.26 -10.49
C ILE A 86 -2.46 4.01 -9.21
N PRO A 87 -1.39 3.60 -8.52
CA PRO A 87 -0.94 4.27 -7.31
C PRO A 87 -0.43 5.69 -7.64
N THR A 88 -0.86 6.67 -6.85
CA THR A 88 -0.40 8.07 -6.96
C THR A 88 0.59 8.46 -5.87
N THR A 89 0.98 7.50 -5.03
CA THR A 89 1.94 7.68 -3.94
C THR A 89 2.96 6.57 -3.96
N ALA A 90 4.23 6.90 -3.76
CA ALA A 90 5.30 5.93 -3.55
C ALA A 90 5.38 5.60 -2.04
N GLY A 91 4.57 4.64 -1.59
CA GLY A 91 4.52 4.24 -0.17
C GLY A 91 3.93 2.86 0.05
N THR A 92 2.61 2.79 0.19
CA THR A 92 1.91 1.63 0.76
C THR A 92 2.13 0.28 0.06
N GLY A 93 2.55 0.29 -1.21
CA GLY A 93 2.64 -0.91 -2.04
C GLY A 93 1.30 -1.66 -2.17
N SER A 94 0.16 -1.00 -1.89
CA SER A 94 -1.16 -1.64 -1.87
C SER A 94 -1.46 -2.29 -3.23
N GLU A 95 -1.00 -1.71 -4.33
CA GLU A 95 -1.11 -2.28 -5.65
C GLU A 95 -0.52 -3.70 -5.82
N ALA A 96 0.37 -4.13 -4.93
CA ALA A 96 1.07 -5.42 -4.97
C ALA A 96 0.70 -6.37 -3.82
N THR A 97 -0.36 -6.08 -3.07
CA THR A 97 -0.72 -6.83 -1.85
C THR A 97 -2.09 -7.49 -1.90
N SER A 98 -2.16 -8.70 -1.34
CA SER A 98 -3.37 -9.53 -1.13
C SER A 98 -4.11 -9.19 0.17
N PHE A 99 -3.96 -7.95 0.64
CA PHE A 99 -4.66 -7.44 1.81
C PHE A 99 -5.12 -6.00 1.60
N ALA A 100 -6.15 -5.62 2.34
CA ALA A 100 -6.69 -4.27 2.39
C ALA A 100 -7.12 -3.93 3.83
N VAL A 101 -6.96 -2.66 4.19
CA VAL A 101 -7.28 -2.15 5.52
C VAL A 101 -8.71 -1.64 5.60
N LEU A 102 -9.42 -2.04 6.64
CA LEU A 102 -10.78 -1.59 6.96
C LEU A 102 -10.84 -1.12 8.42
N TYR A 103 -11.55 -0.03 8.70
CA TYR A 103 -11.75 0.48 10.05
C TYR A 103 -13.20 0.37 10.50
N LYS A 104 -13.37 0.02 11.77
CA LYS A 104 -14.66 0.07 12.48
C LYS A 104 -14.42 0.48 13.92
N ASN A 105 -15.13 1.51 14.40
CA ASN A 105 -15.02 2.02 15.77
C ASN A 105 -13.57 2.29 16.22
N LYS A 106 -12.76 2.94 15.37
CA LYS A 106 -11.33 3.21 15.61
C LYS A 106 -10.44 1.95 15.74
N VAL A 107 -10.96 0.77 15.43
CA VAL A 107 -10.18 -0.47 15.36
C VAL A 107 -9.84 -0.76 13.90
N LYS A 108 -8.56 -1.02 13.64
CA LYS A 108 -8.05 -1.45 12.34
C LYS A 108 -8.27 -2.95 12.18
N TYR A 109 -8.89 -3.33 11.06
CA TYR A 109 -9.03 -4.70 10.58
C TYR A 109 -8.27 -4.85 9.26
N SER A 110 -7.80 -6.06 8.98
CA SER A 110 -7.17 -6.40 7.71
C SER A 110 -7.96 -7.53 7.07
N VAL A 111 -8.48 -7.27 5.88
CA VAL A 111 -9.05 -8.32 5.02
C VAL A 111 -7.90 -8.87 4.20
N SER A 112 -7.64 -10.18 4.26
CA SER A 112 -6.57 -10.83 3.50
C SER A 112 -7.13 -12.05 2.79
N HIS A 113 -6.96 -12.09 1.47
CA HIS A 113 -7.42 -13.17 0.61
C HIS A 113 -6.68 -13.07 -0.73
N GLU A 114 -6.46 -14.17 -1.45
CA GLU A 114 -5.80 -14.14 -2.77
C GLU A 114 -6.56 -13.24 -3.75
N ASP A 115 -7.89 -13.37 -3.80
CA ASP A 115 -8.81 -12.52 -4.57
C ASP A 115 -8.81 -11.03 -4.15
N ILE A 116 -8.05 -10.57 -3.14
CA ILE A 116 -7.87 -9.13 -2.87
C ILE A 116 -6.82 -8.52 -3.79
N LEU A 117 -5.86 -9.31 -4.28
CA LEU A 117 -4.77 -8.81 -5.12
C LEU A 117 -5.34 -8.25 -6.45
N PRO A 118 -4.95 -7.03 -6.86
CA PRO A 118 -5.36 -6.48 -8.16
C PRO A 118 -4.83 -7.30 -9.33
N GLU A 119 -5.60 -7.40 -10.41
CA GLU A 119 -5.17 -8.08 -11.63
C GLU A 119 -4.07 -7.29 -12.36
N ILE A 120 -4.19 -5.96 -12.39
CA ILE A 120 -3.25 -5.09 -13.12
C ILE A 120 -2.92 -3.85 -12.28
N ALA A 121 -1.63 -3.59 -12.11
CA ALA A 121 -1.11 -2.37 -11.51
C ALA A 121 -0.30 -1.56 -12.53
N PHE A 122 -0.69 -0.30 -12.78
CA PHE A 122 0.08 0.63 -13.60
C PHE A 122 0.86 1.60 -12.71
N ILE A 123 2.16 1.33 -12.55
CA ILE A 123 3.06 2.23 -11.81
C ILE A 123 3.52 3.33 -12.77
N ASP A 124 2.81 4.47 -12.78
CA ASP A 124 3.22 5.67 -13.51
C ASP A 124 3.71 6.75 -12.53
N PRO A 125 5.04 6.92 -12.36
CA PRO A 125 5.62 7.89 -11.43
C PRO A 125 5.19 9.33 -11.69
N TYR A 126 4.65 9.65 -12.88
CA TYR A 126 4.09 10.96 -13.21
C TYR A 126 3.12 11.47 -12.13
N PHE A 127 2.31 10.58 -11.56
CA PHE A 127 1.35 10.94 -10.50
C PHE A 127 2.01 11.32 -9.17
N THR A 128 3.30 10.99 -8.98
CA THR A 128 4.06 11.29 -7.77
C THR A 128 4.86 12.60 -7.87
N TYR A 129 4.97 13.21 -9.06
CA TYR A 129 5.88 14.34 -9.25
C TYR A 129 5.47 15.60 -8.47
N ASN A 130 4.18 15.78 -8.24
CA ASN A 130 3.62 17.00 -7.62
C ASN A 130 3.11 16.77 -6.18
N ILE A 131 3.44 15.65 -5.53
CA ILE A 131 3.05 15.44 -4.13
C ILE A 131 3.92 16.28 -3.19
N SER A 132 3.34 16.71 -2.07
CA SER A 132 4.01 17.59 -1.11
C SER A 132 5.28 16.95 -0.53
N ARG A 133 6.21 17.79 -0.08
CA ARG A 133 7.43 17.35 0.61
C ARG A 133 7.13 16.45 1.81
N TYR A 134 6.13 16.84 2.62
CA TYR A 134 5.73 16.07 3.80
C TYR A 134 5.11 14.73 3.42
N LEU A 135 4.24 14.68 2.40
CA LEU A 135 3.66 13.42 1.94
C LEU A 135 4.74 12.49 1.38
N THR A 136 5.70 13.03 0.62
CA THR A 136 6.87 12.28 0.13
C THR A 136 7.66 11.64 1.26
N ALA A 137 7.92 12.40 2.33
CA ALA A 137 8.65 11.89 3.49
C ALA A 137 7.87 10.77 4.19
N CYS A 138 6.57 10.96 4.39
CA CYS A 138 5.71 9.96 5.03
C CYS A 138 5.63 8.68 4.19
N THR A 139 5.20 8.77 2.93
CA THR A 139 4.98 7.58 2.10
C THR A 139 6.29 6.88 1.76
N GLY A 140 7.35 7.63 1.46
CA GLY A 140 8.64 7.03 1.15
C GLY A 140 9.29 6.34 2.34
N PHE A 141 9.11 6.87 3.56
CA PHE A 141 9.56 6.18 4.77
C PHE A 141 8.72 4.93 5.06
N ASP A 142 7.40 4.99 4.86
CA ASP A 142 6.51 3.82 4.99
C ASP A 142 7.01 2.65 4.11
N ALA A 143 7.27 2.91 2.82
CA ALA A 143 7.83 1.91 1.90
C ALA A 143 9.20 1.37 2.37
N LEU A 144 10.08 2.24 2.86
CA LEU A 144 11.40 1.84 3.31
C LEU A 144 11.32 0.96 4.57
N ALA A 145 10.47 1.35 5.52
CA ALA A 145 10.19 0.59 6.71
C ALA A 145 9.62 -0.79 6.37
N GLN A 146 8.66 -0.86 5.44
CA GLN A 146 8.08 -2.11 4.94
C GLN A 146 9.15 -3.04 4.37
N ALA A 147 10.07 -2.52 3.55
CA ALA A 147 11.13 -3.33 2.97
C ALA A 147 12.13 -3.85 4.03
N ILE A 148 12.54 -3.01 4.98
CA ILE A 148 13.41 -3.43 6.09
C ILE A 148 12.69 -4.46 6.98
N GLU A 149 11.41 -4.23 7.27
CA GLU A 149 10.62 -5.14 8.08
C GLU A 149 10.39 -6.49 7.42
N ALA A 150 10.18 -6.51 6.10
CA ALA A 150 10.12 -7.75 5.34
C ALA A 150 11.45 -8.51 5.41
N TYR A 151 12.58 -7.81 5.37
CA TYR A 151 13.92 -8.41 5.38
C TYR A 151 14.25 -9.09 6.71
N TRP A 152 13.91 -8.48 7.84
CA TRP A 152 14.12 -9.09 9.16
C TRP A 152 12.98 -10.00 9.63
N ASN A 153 11.92 -10.16 8.83
CA ASN A 153 10.72 -10.88 9.24
C ASN A 153 11.04 -12.36 9.52
N LEU A 154 10.38 -12.94 10.53
CA LEU A 154 10.46 -14.38 10.81
C LEU A 154 9.88 -15.23 9.66
N ASN A 155 8.94 -14.68 8.90
CA ASN A 155 8.32 -15.31 7.73
C ASN A 155 9.05 -15.00 6.42
N ALA A 156 10.23 -14.37 6.49
CA ALA A 156 11.00 -14.05 5.30
C ALA A 156 11.40 -15.31 4.52
N THR A 157 11.28 -15.21 3.20
CA THR A 157 11.70 -16.23 2.24
C THR A 157 12.79 -15.65 1.33
N ASN A 158 13.48 -16.49 0.57
CA ASN A 158 14.44 -16.03 -0.43
C ASN A 158 13.79 -15.06 -1.43
N GLU A 159 12.53 -15.28 -1.78
CA GLU A 159 11.77 -14.42 -2.69
C GLU A 159 11.49 -13.05 -2.05
N SER A 160 10.99 -13.02 -0.81
CA SER A 160 10.75 -11.74 -0.13
C SER A 160 12.04 -10.97 0.11
N ASP A 161 13.15 -11.66 0.40
CA ASP A 161 14.46 -11.03 0.59
C ASP A 161 14.97 -10.38 -0.70
N VAL A 162 14.76 -11.01 -1.87
CA VAL A 162 15.08 -10.41 -3.17
C VAL A 162 14.29 -9.12 -3.40
N PHE A 163 12.98 -9.12 -3.12
CA PHE A 163 12.14 -7.93 -3.25
C PHE A 163 12.53 -6.84 -2.25
N ALA A 164 12.73 -7.20 -0.98
CA ALA A 164 13.12 -6.28 0.08
C ALA A 164 14.48 -5.61 -0.21
N VAL A 165 15.50 -6.37 -0.62
CA VAL A 165 16.81 -5.82 -0.98
C VAL A 165 16.71 -4.88 -2.18
N LYS A 166 15.91 -5.23 -3.19
CA LYS A 166 15.69 -4.35 -4.35
C LYS A 166 15.01 -3.04 -3.93
N ALA A 167 13.98 -3.12 -3.08
CA ALA A 167 13.30 -1.96 -2.54
C ALA A 167 14.25 -1.07 -1.72
N ILE A 168 15.02 -1.63 -0.79
CA ILE A 168 15.94 -0.86 0.07
C ILE A 168 17.00 -0.13 -0.77
N LYS A 169 17.60 -0.81 -1.76
CA LYS A 169 18.60 -0.19 -2.66
C LYS A 169 18.04 0.99 -3.45
N LEU A 170 16.76 0.95 -3.79
CA LEU A 170 16.08 2.07 -4.47
C LEU A 170 15.69 3.16 -3.48
N LEU A 171 15.09 2.81 -2.34
CA LEU A 171 14.48 3.77 -1.41
C LEU A 171 15.50 4.49 -0.53
N TRP A 172 16.48 3.77 0.02
CA TRP A 172 17.43 4.32 1.00
C TRP A 172 18.21 5.54 0.49
N PRO A 173 18.89 5.51 -0.67
CA PRO A 173 19.61 6.67 -1.18
C PRO A 173 18.69 7.74 -1.77
N ASN A 174 17.50 7.37 -2.29
CA ASN A 174 16.63 8.29 -3.01
C ASN A 174 15.63 9.03 -2.12
N LEU A 175 15.24 8.49 -0.96
CA LEU A 175 14.24 9.12 -0.09
C LEU A 175 14.66 10.53 0.35
N PRO A 176 15.88 10.76 0.88
CA PRO A 176 16.31 12.12 1.21
C PRO A 176 16.30 13.07 0.01
N LEU A 177 16.66 12.57 -1.18
CA LEU A 177 16.65 13.35 -2.41
C LEU A 177 15.22 13.68 -2.85
N ALA A 178 14.29 12.73 -2.78
CA ALA A 178 12.90 12.92 -3.14
C ALA A 178 12.21 13.99 -2.26
N VAL A 179 12.61 14.06 -0.99
CA VAL A 179 12.07 15.04 -0.03
C VAL A 179 12.69 16.43 -0.23
N ASN A 180 14.00 16.50 -0.46
CA ASN A 180 14.73 17.78 -0.45
C ASN A 180 14.91 18.39 -1.84
N ASN A 181 15.20 17.58 -2.86
CA ASN A 181 15.55 17.99 -4.22
C ASN A 181 15.00 16.98 -5.26
N PRO A 182 13.68 16.85 -5.41
CA PRO A 182 13.09 15.82 -6.27
C PRO A 182 13.40 16.06 -7.75
N THR A 183 13.93 15.04 -8.43
CA THR A 183 13.92 14.94 -9.89
C THR A 183 12.94 13.86 -10.33
N LYS A 184 12.66 13.78 -11.64
CA LYS A 184 11.80 12.72 -12.20
C LYS A 184 12.42 11.34 -11.96
N GLU A 185 13.72 11.22 -12.13
CA GLU A 185 14.49 9.98 -11.95
C GLU A 185 14.41 9.50 -10.50
N VAL A 186 14.61 10.40 -9.54
CA VAL A 186 14.48 10.09 -8.11
C VAL A 186 13.05 9.63 -7.78
N ARG A 187 12.02 10.29 -8.33
CA ARG A 187 10.61 9.89 -8.15
C ARG A 187 10.28 8.54 -8.80
N ASN A 188 10.90 8.22 -9.93
CA ASN A 188 10.79 6.91 -10.58
C ASN A 188 11.37 5.82 -9.68
N SER A 189 12.58 6.03 -9.15
CA SER A 189 13.21 5.08 -8.22
C SER A 189 12.39 4.90 -6.94
N MET A 190 11.81 5.96 -6.39
CA MET A 190 10.91 5.85 -5.23
C MET A 190 9.66 5.03 -5.55
N SER A 191 9.04 5.24 -6.71
CA SER A 191 7.82 4.52 -7.12
C SER A 191 8.10 3.02 -7.35
N GLU A 192 9.21 2.69 -8.03
CA GLU A 192 9.64 1.30 -8.19
C GLU A 192 9.99 0.67 -6.83
N GLY A 193 10.70 1.40 -5.97
CA GLY A 193 11.08 0.93 -4.64
C GLY A 193 9.86 0.59 -3.78
N ALA A 194 8.83 1.45 -3.79
CA ALA A 194 7.59 1.21 -3.08
C ALA A 194 6.83 -0.02 -3.59
N TYR A 195 6.80 -0.23 -4.90
CA TYR A 195 6.21 -1.44 -5.48
C TYR A 195 6.90 -2.71 -4.97
N TRP A 196 8.24 -2.76 -4.99
CA TRP A 196 8.98 -3.91 -4.50
C TRP A 196 8.85 -4.11 -2.98
N ALA A 197 8.72 -3.03 -2.21
CA ALA A 197 8.39 -3.12 -0.79
C ALA A 197 7.02 -3.79 -0.60
N GLY A 198 6.02 -3.40 -1.40
CA GLY A 198 4.70 -4.02 -1.48
C GLY A 198 4.75 -5.53 -1.76
N CYS A 199 5.52 -5.94 -2.77
CA CYS A 199 5.74 -7.36 -3.07
C CYS A 199 6.36 -8.12 -1.88
N ALA A 200 7.34 -7.51 -1.18
CA ALA A 200 8.00 -8.13 -0.04
C ALA A 200 7.05 -8.33 1.15
N ILE A 201 6.23 -7.33 1.48
CA ILE A 201 5.25 -7.42 2.57
C ILE A 201 4.01 -8.24 2.20
N ASN A 202 3.74 -8.44 0.90
CA ASN A 202 2.70 -9.37 0.47
C ASN A 202 2.96 -10.78 1.01
N ILE A 203 4.23 -11.20 0.99
CA ILE A 203 4.70 -12.49 1.50
C ILE A 203 4.82 -12.46 3.04
N THR A 204 5.51 -11.47 3.58
CA THR A 204 5.98 -11.51 4.98
C THR A 204 5.04 -10.85 5.99
N LYS A 205 4.19 -9.94 5.51
CA LYS A 205 3.52 -8.90 6.32
C LYS A 205 4.53 -7.98 7.02
N THR A 206 4.05 -7.00 7.76
CA THR A 206 4.88 -6.09 8.55
C THR A 206 5.01 -6.57 9.99
N THR A 207 5.86 -5.89 10.77
CA THR A 207 6.23 -6.27 12.13
C THR A 207 5.84 -5.18 13.15
N ALA A 208 6.58 -5.07 14.25
CA ALA A 208 6.23 -4.22 15.38
C ALA A 208 6.15 -2.71 15.05
N PRO A 209 7.05 -2.08 14.27
CA PRO A 209 6.92 -0.66 13.94
C PRO A 209 5.55 -0.30 13.33
N HIS A 210 5.06 -1.11 12.38
CA HIS A 210 3.72 -0.91 11.81
C HIS A 210 2.61 -1.15 12.83
N ALA A 211 2.71 -2.19 13.67
CA ALA A 211 1.72 -2.44 14.71
C ALA A 211 1.61 -1.30 15.73
N PHE A 212 2.75 -0.73 16.14
CA PHE A 212 2.84 0.39 17.07
C PHE A 212 2.43 1.72 16.44
N SER A 213 2.41 1.84 15.12
CA SER A 213 1.98 3.06 14.43
C SER A 213 0.47 3.33 14.56
N TYR A 214 -0.37 2.30 14.72
CA TYR A 214 -1.82 2.44 14.62
C TYR A 214 -2.47 3.34 15.68
N PRO A 215 -2.05 3.32 16.97
CA PRO A 215 -2.55 4.29 17.93
C PRO A 215 -2.23 5.74 17.54
N PHE A 216 -1.07 6.01 16.95
CA PHE A 216 -0.71 7.36 16.50
C PHE A 216 -1.59 7.85 15.35
N THR A 217 -1.88 6.98 14.37
CA THR A 217 -2.78 7.34 13.27
C THR A 217 -4.21 7.53 13.77
N THR A 218 -4.68 6.63 14.64
CA THR A 218 -6.08 6.55 15.06
C THR A 218 -6.47 7.63 16.08
N TYR A 219 -5.61 7.90 17.07
CA TYR A 219 -5.93 8.81 18.17
C TYR A 219 -5.34 10.22 17.99
N TYR A 220 -4.27 10.36 17.19
CA TYR A 220 -3.55 11.62 17.03
C TYR A 220 -3.53 12.14 15.59
N GLY A 221 -4.07 11.40 14.62
CA GLY A 221 -4.21 11.86 13.23
C GLY A 221 -2.90 11.99 12.47
N TYR A 222 -1.82 11.34 12.94
CA TYR A 222 -0.57 11.31 12.18
C TYR A 222 -0.74 10.49 10.89
N PRO A 223 -0.17 10.91 9.75
CA PRO A 223 -0.06 10.05 8.57
C PRO A 223 0.70 8.76 8.90
N HIS A 224 0.31 7.65 8.28
CA HIS A 224 0.82 6.31 8.64
C HIS A 224 2.34 6.22 8.65
N GLY A 225 3.02 6.65 7.58
CA GLY A 225 4.48 6.60 7.52
C GLY A 225 5.20 7.48 8.56
N HIS A 226 4.60 8.61 8.96
CA HIS A 226 5.12 9.39 10.09
C HIS A 226 4.97 8.61 11.39
N ALA A 227 3.79 8.04 11.64
CA ALA A 227 3.55 7.21 12.82
C ALA A 227 4.52 6.02 12.93
N VAL A 228 4.85 5.37 11.81
CA VAL A 228 5.87 4.32 11.75
C VAL A 228 7.26 4.88 12.11
N ALA A 229 7.64 6.03 11.55
CA ALA A 229 8.93 6.67 11.79
C ALA A 229 9.21 7.02 13.26
N LEU A 230 8.17 7.32 14.05
CA LEU A 230 8.33 7.69 15.47
C LEU A 230 8.93 6.57 16.33
N THR A 231 8.70 5.31 15.95
CA THR A 231 9.15 4.14 16.73
C THR A 231 10.19 3.30 16.01
N PHE A 232 10.37 3.52 14.71
CA PHE A 232 11.27 2.72 13.88
C PHE A 232 12.72 2.67 14.38
N PRO A 233 13.37 3.77 14.83
CA PRO A 233 14.76 3.71 15.30
C PRO A 233 14.97 2.73 16.46
N PHE A 234 14.02 2.66 17.39
CA PHE A 234 14.07 1.72 18.52
C PHE A 234 14.02 0.26 18.04
N PHE A 235 13.09 -0.05 17.12
CA PHE A 235 12.99 -1.41 16.57
C PHE A 235 14.16 -1.77 15.66
N MET A 236 14.75 -0.79 14.99
CA MET A 236 15.96 -0.97 14.20
C MET A 236 17.12 -1.42 15.09
N GLU A 237 17.35 -0.73 16.20
CA GLU A 237 18.37 -1.10 17.19
C GLU A 237 18.11 -2.48 17.80
N TYR A 238 16.85 -2.79 18.11
CA TYR A 238 16.46 -4.09 18.66
C TYR A 238 16.73 -5.26 17.69
N ASN A 239 16.48 -5.06 16.38
CA ASN A 239 16.55 -6.13 15.38
C ASN A 239 17.87 -6.19 14.60
N VAL A 240 18.76 -5.19 14.74
CA VAL A 240 20.02 -5.14 13.96
C VAL A 240 20.89 -6.38 14.17
N GLY A 241 20.94 -6.89 15.40
CA GLY A 241 21.66 -8.12 15.72
C GLY A 241 21.12 -9.33 14.95
N SER A 242 19.80 -9.46 14.87
CA SER A 242 19.13 -10.53 14.10
C SER A 242 19.38 -10.40 12.60
N ILE A 243 19.40 -9.17 12.05
CA ILE A 243 19.74 -8.94 10.65
C ILE A 243 21.18 -9.42 10.36
N LEU A 244 22.14 -9.00 11.17
CA LEU A 244 23.55 -9.35 11.00
C LEU A 244 23.78 -10.86 11.11
N LEU A 245 23.06 -11.54 12.00
CA LEU A 245 23.11 -13.00 12.12
C LEU A 245 22.53 -13.71 10.89
N LYS A 246 21.40 -13.21 10.36
CA LYS A 246 20.69 -13.84 9.22
C LYS A 246 21.37 -13.59 7.87
N HIS A 247 21.98 -12.40 7.69
CA HIS A 247 22.45 -11.94 6.38
C HIS A 247 23.92 -11.47 6.35
N GLY A 248 24.64 -11.59 7.47
CA GLY A 248 26.01 -11.10 7.58
C GLY A 248 26.10 -9.59 7.33
N THR A 249 27.21 -9.15 6.74
CA THR A 249 27.47 -7.71 6.46
C THR A 249 26.76 -7.17 5.23
N ILE A 250 25.89 -7.96 4.58
CA ILE A 250 25.20 -7.57 3.33
C ILE A 250 24.31 -6.36 3.58
N PHE A 251 23.59 -6.36 4.70
CA PHE A 251 22.73 -5.24 5.06
C PHE A 251 23.54 -3.97 5.31
N ASP A 252 24.63 -4.05 6.09
CA ASP A 252 25.53 -2.91 6.34
C ASP A 252 26.12 -2.33 5.06
N LYS A 253 26.45 -3.17 4.08
CA LYS A 253 26.95 -2.72 2.77
C LYS A 253 25.85 -2.11 1.89
N MET A 254 24.59 -2.42 2.16
CA MET A 254 23.45 -1.92 1.39
C MET A 254 23.02 -0.52 1.84
N ILE A 255 23.23 -0.19 3.12
CA ILE A 255 22.81 1.09 3.71
C ILE A 255 23.95 2.12 3.89
N ARG A 256 25.20 1.72 3.63
CA ARG A 256 26.37 2.62 3.58
C ARG A 256 26.57 3.17 2.17
#